data_AF-M2XXZ5-F1
#
_entry.id   AF-M2XXZ5-F1
#
_cell.length_a   1.000
_cell.length_b   1.000
_cell.length_c   1.000
_cell.angle_alpha   90.00
_cell.angle_beta   90.00
_cell.angle_gamma   90.00
#
_symmetry.space_group_name_H-M   'P 1'
#
loop_
_entity.id
_entity.type
_entity.pdbx_description
1 polymer ?
#
loop_
_entity_poly.entity_id
_entity_poly.type
_entity_poly.pdbx_seq_one_letter_code
_entity_poly.pdbx_strand_id
1 'polypeptide(L)'
;MLQHLRETADLGQRELASRAKVSQETISQLETGKSARPRLDTLTKLRDALELNDLRPESLLDSSPLDTDPDLAAAEATLITLVKVLPAYREDSARRSEFWWKLSEHLGYRDLYPATHTSSHLESAITGSYSNAATDLAEYVLMFFDPDNEETIRILAEYSGIGPKRQVARRWCRDVTDAAWVLHRAAMTSYPQQVGELYAEAGETTDPDRIRELCGSVYAIVRARAYPRASAADQVNALVSDPSTEEVHYRIGKAAGLEVQEIAVKFRTAWPGLAANPDLDHDVAARLLDAVLDRLDDPQATLAGRALLTLAERPDLPRPLLQRISDTIDVDRDQRPEIDGGWVVAALLAIRTTLDDLDNADEEDTD
;
A
#
# COMPACT_ATOMS: atom_id res chain seq x y z
N MET A 1 -16.25 4.77 12.32
CA MET A 1 -15.34 5.94 12.43
C MET A 1 -14.26 5.75 13.50
N LEU A 2 -14.56 5.75 14.80
CA LEU A 2 -13.53 5.63 15.87
C LEU A 2 -12.58 4.42 15.70
N GLN A 3 -13.12 3.25 15.35
CA GLN A 3 -12.31 2.05 15.07
C GLN A 3 -11.30 2.31 13.93
N HIS A 4 -11.76 2.93 12.85
CA HIS A 4 -10.93 3.27 11.71
C HIS A 4 -9.83 4.26 12.09
N LEU A 5 -10.17 5.36 12.78
CA LEU A 5 -9.17 6.34 13.26
C LEU A 5 -8.13 5.69 14.17
N ARG A 6 -8.55 4.74 15.03
CA ARG A 6 -7.64 3.96 15.87
C ARG A 6 -6.71 3.07 15.05
N GLU A 7 -7.25 2.33 14.08
CA GLU A 7 -6.49 1.42 13.22
C GLU A 7 -5.52 2.17 12.30
N THR A 8 -5.93 3.33 11.79
CA THR A 8 -5.06 4.22 11.01
C THR A 8 -3.89 4.77 11.84
N ALA A 9 -4.09 4.94 13.15
CA ALA A 9 -3.02 5.29 14.09
C ALA A 9 -2.21 4.07 14.60
N ASP A 10 -2.51 2.85 14.09
CA ASP A 10 -1.94 1.56 14.51
C ASP A 10 -1.99 1.32 16.02
N LEU A 11 -3.09 1.74 16.65
CA LEU A 11 -3.30 1.54 18.08
C LEU A 11 -4.20 0.34 18.34
N GLY A 12 -3.82 -0.52 19.29
CA GLY A 12 -4.77 -1.47 19.86
C GLY A 12 -5.82 -0.77 20.74
N GLN A 13 -7.00 -1.37 20.95
CA GLN A 13 -8.03 -0.80 21.85
C GLN A 13 -7.48 -0.52 23.26
N ARG A 14 -6.62 -1.41 23.78
CA ARG A 14 -5.98 -1.25 25.09
C ARG A 14 -5.01 -0.08 25.12
N GLU A 15 -4.29 0.15 24.03
CA GLU A 15 -3.31 1.22 23.92
C GLU A 15 -3.98 2.58 23.82
N LEU A 16 -4.98 2.72 22.95
CA LEU A 16 -5.81 3.92 22.86
C LEU A 16 -6.47 4.24 24.21
N ALA A 17 -7.02 3.22 24.89
CA ALA A 17 -7.60 3.39 26.22
C ALA A 17 -6.59 3.94 27.24
N SER A 18 -5.37 3.41 27.23
CA SER A 18 -4.29 3.87 28.09
C SER A 18 -3.89 5.32 27.80
N ARG A 19 -3.72 5.68 26.53
CA ARG A 19 -3.37 7.05 26.11
C ARG A 19 -4.46 8.06 26.47
N ALA A 20 -5.72 7.72 26.19
CA ALA A 20 -6.88 8.56 26.48
C ALA A 20 -7.29 8.55 27.98
N LYS A 21 -6.65 7.72 28.82
CA LYS A 21 -7.01 7.53 30.23
C LYS A 21 -8.49 7.15 30.41
N VAL A 22 -8.97 6.22 29.58
CA VAL A 22 -10.31 5.62 29.65
C VAL A 22 -10.20 4.10 29.77
N SER A 23 -11.31 3.40 30.05
CA SER A 23 -11.27 1.92 30.06
C SER A 23 -11.26 1.34 28.65
N GLN A 24 -10.59 0.20 28.45
CA GLN A 24 -10.65 -0.54 27.18
C GLN A 24 -12.09 -0.91 26.80
N GLU A 25 -12.91 -1.25 27.80
CA GLU A 25 -14.34 -1.50 27.59
C GLU A 25 -15.07 -0.27 27.04
N THR A 26 -14.70 0.95 27.45
CA THR A 26 -15.25 2.18 26.87
C THR A 26 -14.93 2.28 25.38
N ILE A 27 -13.70 1.98 24.97
CA ILE A 27 -13.31 1.95 23.56
C ILE A 27 -14.16 0.94 22.79
N SER A 28 -14.23 -0.31 23.28
CA SER A 28 -14.99 -1.38 22.63
C SER A 28 -16.48 -1.02 22.51
N GLN A 29 -17.10 -0.45 23.54
CA GLN A 29 -18.50 -0.03 23.49
C GLN A 29 -18.74 1.14 22.52
N LEU A 30 -17.74 2.02 22.34
CA LEU A 30 -17.82 3.12 21.37
C LEU A 30 -17.65 2.64 19.94
N GLU A 31 -16.68 1.76 19.69
CA GLU A 31 -16.44 1.18 18.36
C GLU A 31 -17.59 0.31 17.89
N THR A 32 -18.22 -0.43 18.81
CA THR A 32 -19.37 -1.29 18.50
C THR A 32 -20.71 -0.54 18.53
N GLY A 33 -20.72 0.78 18.76
CA GLY A 33 -21.95 1.59 18.82
C GLY A 33 -22.86 1.28 20.01
N LYS A 34 -22.43 0.46 20.98
CA LYS A 34 -23.20 0.11 22.18
C LYS A 34 -23.36 1.28 23.15
N SER A 35 -22.43 2.23 23.12
CA SER A 35 -22.54 3.48 23.90
C SER A 35 -23.12 4.59 23.05
N ALA A 36 -24.41 4.87 23.23
CA ALA A 36 -25.16 5.81 22.38
C ALA A 36 -24.78 7.29 22.58
N ARG A 37 -24.16 7.66 23.71
CA ARG A 37 -23.80 9.06 24.06
C ARG A 37 -22.64 9.14 25.07
N PRO A 38 -21.38 8.98 24.66
CA PRO A 38 -20.24 9.31 25.52
C PRO A 38 -20.22 10.80 25.86
N ARG A 39 -19.56 11.13 26.97
CA ARG A 39 -19.37 12.51 27.40
C ARG A 39 -18.37 13.21 26.47
N LEU A 40 -18.57 14.50 26.25
CA LEU A 40 -17.64 15.32 25.47
C LEU A 40 -16.19 15.24 25.98
N ASP A 41 -16.00 15.17 27.31
CA ASP A 41 -14.69 14.97 27.94
C ASP A 41 -14.02 13.65 27.49
N THR A 42 -14.81 12.56 27.38
CA THR A 42 -14.31 11.27 26.88
C THR A 42 -13.89 11.39 25.41
N LEU A 43 -14.69 12.06 24.58
CA LEU A 43 -14.36 12.29 23.17
C LEU A 43 -13.14 13.18 23.00
N THR A 44 -13.00 14.21 23.84
CA THR A 44 -11.84 15.11 23.82
C THR A 44 -10.57 14.33 24.14
N LYS A 45 -10.60 13.50 25.18
CA LYS A 45 -9.48 12.61 25.54
C LYS A 45 -9.13 11.62 24.43
N LEU A 46 -10.12 11.08 23.73
CA LEU A 46 -9.89 10.16 22.63
C LEU A 46 -9.28 10.87 21.42
N ARG A 47 -9.79 12.05 21.08
CA ARG A 47 -9.24 12.90 20.02
C ARG A 47 -7.79 13.24 20.30
N ASP A 48 -7.50 13.72 21.52
CA ASP A 48 -6.16 14.12 21.92
C ASP A 48 -5.20 12.91 21.93
N ALA A 49 -5.68 11.74 22.36
CA ALA A 49 -4.90 10.49 22.33
C ALA A 49 -4.65 9.95 20.92
N LEU A 50 -5.50 10.31 19.95
CA LEU A 50 -5.34 10.05 18.52
C LEU A 50 -4.61 11.19 17.79
N GLU A 51 -4.20 12.23 18.51
CA GLU A 51 -3.50 13.42 18.00
C GLU A 51 -4.30 14.20 16.91
N LEU A 52 -5.63 14.06 16.92
CA LEU A 52 -6.57 14.66 15.97
C LEU A 52 -7.00 16.09 16.39
N ASN A 53 -6.04 16.98 16.68
CA ASN A 53 -6.33 18.28 17.29
C ASN A 53 -7.18 19.23 16.41
N ASP A 54 -7.17 19.01 15.11
CA ASP A 54 -7.96 19.69 14.08
C ASP A 54 -9.41 19.18 13.97
N LEU A 55 -9.69 17.98 14.49
CA LEU A 55 -11.02 17.38 14.50
C LEU A 55 -11.84 17.85 15.70
N ARG A 56 -13.15 18.08 15.50
CA ARG A 56 -14.08 18.29 16.62
C ARG A 56 -14.27 16.96 17.37
N PRO A 57 -14.22 16.91 18.70
CA PRO A 57 -14.38 15.67 19.46
C PRO A 57 -15.66 14.89 19.13
N GLU A 58 -16.76 15.59 18.85
CA GLU A 58 -18.04 15.00 18.48
C GLU A 58 -17.95 14.18 17.19
N SER A 59 -17.10 14.61 16.25
CA SER A 59 -16.91 13.96 14.95
C SER A 59 -16.18 12.61 15.01
N LEU A 60 -15.64 12.22 16.18
CA LEU A 60 -15.12 10.86 16.38
C LEU A 60 -16.21 9.78 16.32
N LEU A 61 -17.45 10.16 16.61
CA LEU A 61 -18.60 9.26 16.64
C LEU A 61 -19.58 9.50 15.52
N ASP A 62 -19.42 10.59 14.76
CA ASP A 62 -20.18 10.75 13.54
C ASP A 62 -19.92 9.48 12.72
N SER A 63 -21.00 8.76 12.43
CA SER A 63 -20.97 7.69 11.46
C SER A 63 -20.25 8.23 10.24
N SER A 64 -19.49 7.38 9.53
CA SER A 64 -18.89 7.84 8.29
C SER A 64 -20.00 8.51 7.46
N PRO A 65 -19.77 9.62 6.74
CA PRO A 65 -20.79 10.19 5.86
C PRO A 65 -21.45 9.13 4.97
N LEU A 66 -20.71 8.03 4.73
CA LEU A 66 -21.11 6.79 4.08
C LEU A 66 -22.31 6.06 4.73
N ASP A 67 -22.44 6.04 6.06
CA ASP A 67 -23.42 5.20 6.78
C ASP A 67 -24.86 5.76 6.76
N THR A 68 -25.04 7.05 6.46
CA THR A 68 -26.37 7.71 6.47
C THR A 68 -26.88 8.10 5.09
N ASP A 69 -26.07 7.95 4.05
CA ASP A 69 -26.45 8.31 2.70
C ASP A 69 -27.22 7.15 2.04
N PRO A 70 -28.50 7.34 1.68
CA PRO A 70 -29.30 6.30 1.04
C PRO A 70 -28.73 5.86 -0.32
N ASP A 71 -28.02 6.74 -1.03
CA ASP A 71 -27.41 6.42 -2.32
C ASP A 71 -26.18 5.52 -2.12
N LEU A 72 -25.46 5.67 -1.00
CA LEU A 72 -24.30 4.85 -0.66
C LEU A 72 -24.69 3.47 -0.18
N ALA A 73 -25.70 3.37 0.68
CA ALA A 73 -26.26 2.07 1.06
C ALA A 73 -26.80 1.29 -0.16
N ALA A 74 -27.44 1.99 -1.11
CA ALA A 74 -27.90 1.37 -2.35
C ALA A 74 -26.74 0.93 -3.27
N ALA A 75 -25.68 1.74 -3.36
CA ALA A 75 -24.48 1.40 -4.12
C ALA A 75 -23.73 0.21 -3.50
N GLU A 76 -23.55 0.17 -2.18
CA GLU A 76 -22.96 -0.94 -1.44
C GLU A 76 -23.75 -2.24 -1.67
N ALA A 77 -25.07 -2.20 -1.47
CA ALA A 77 -25.92 -3.37 -1.70
C ALA A 77 -25.82 -3.87 -3.14
N THR A 78 -25.78 -2.95 -4.12
CA THR A 78 -25.60 -3.27 -5.54
C THR A 78 -24.24 -3.93 -5.79
N LEU A 79 -23.16 -3.31 -5.31
CA LEU A 79 -21.80 -3.79 -5.47
C LEU A 79 -21.66 -5.20 -4.89
N ILE A 80 -22.01 -5.40 -3.63
CA ILE A 80 -21.94 -6.70 -2.94
C ILE A 80 -22.75 -7.75 -3.69
N THR A 81 -23.98 -7.41 -4.11
CA THR A 81 -24.87 -8.36 -4.82
C THR A 81 -24.29 -8.78 -6.16
N LEU A 82 -23.76 -7.83 -6.93
CA LEU A 82 -23.20 -8.12 -8.25
C LEU A 82 -21.90 -8.89 -8.15
N VAL A 83 -20.99 -8.54 -7.23
CA VAL A 83 -19.70 -9.25 -7.09
C VAL A 83 -19.90 -10.68 -6.57
N LYS A 84 -20.91 -10.93 -5.72
CA LYS A 84 -21.27 -12.29 -5.25
C LYS A 84 -21.59 -13.29 -6.35
N VAL A 85 -21.99 -12.84 -7.55
CA VAL A 85 -22.32 -13.77 -8.64
C VAL A 85 -21.08 -14.31 -9.35
N LEU A 86 -19.90 -13.73 -9.08
CA LEU A 86 -18.65 -14.17 -9.68
C LEU A 86 -18.26 -15.57 -9.18
N PRO A 87 -17.49 -16.33 -9.99
CA PRO A 87 -17.07 -17.69 -9.66
C PRO A 87 -16.33 -17.87 -8.31
N ALA A 88 -15.74 -16.81 -7.73
CA ALA A 88 -15.14 -16.89 -6.39
C ALA A 88 -16.11 -17.37 -5.30
N TYR A 89 -17.39 -17.03 -5.43
CA TYR A 89 -18.43 -17.26 -4.41
C TYR A 89 -19.41 -18.37 -4.80
N ARG A 90 -19.24 -18.97 -5.99
CA ARG A 90 -20.00 -20.15 -6.43
C ARG A 90 -19.22 -21.41 -6.08
N GLU A 91 -19.91 -22.49 -5.71
CA GLU A 91 -19.30 -23.79 -5.34
C GLU A 91 -18.59 -24.52 -6.51
N ASP A 92 -18.56 -23.94 -7.71
CA ASP A 92 -17.95 -24.55 -8.90
C ASP A 92 -16.43 -24.23 -8.98
N SER A 93 -15.62 -25.04 -8.31
CA SER A 93 -14.17 -24.84 -8.17
C SER A 93 -13.40 -24.86 -9.49
N ALA A 94 -13.89 -25.59 -10.50
CA ALA A 94 -13.24 -25.68 -11.80
C ALA A 94 -13.39 -24.36 -12.58
N ARG A 95 -14.62 -23.84 -12.67
CA ARG A 95 -14.89 -22.54 -13.32
C ARG A 95 -14.33 -21.37 -12.53
N ARG A 96 -14.26 -21.49 -11.20
CA ARG A 96 -13.60 -20.50 -10.34
C ARG A 96 -12.18 -20.24 -10.79
N SER A 97 -11.40 -21.29 -10.96
CA SER A 97 -9.98 -21.15 -11.30
C SER A 97 -9.77 -20.57 -12.70
N GLU A 98 -10.58 -20.98 -13.68
CA GLU A 98 -10.43 -20.55 -15.07
C GLU A 98 -10.77 -19.07 -15.29
N PHE A 99 -11.90 -18.59 -14.74
CA PHE A 99 -12.28 -17.18 -14.87
C PHE A 99 -11.21 -16.24 -14.31
N TRP A 100 -10.77 -16.50 -13.08
CA TRP A 100 -9.81 -15.64 -12.40
C TRP A 100 -8.43 -15.73 -13.03
N TRP A 101 -8.01 -16.91 -13.49
CA TRP A 101 -6.75 -17.05 -14.20
C TRP A 101 -6.76 -16.24 -15.51
N LYS A 102 -7.85 -16.30 -16.28
CA LYS A 102 -7.99 -15.53 -17.52
C LYS A 102 -8.03 -14.03 -17.29
N LEU A 103 -8.77 -13.58 -16.26
CA LEU A 103 -8.78 -12.17 -15.90
C LEU A 103 -7.39 -11.69 -15.46
N SER A 104 -6.67 -12.50 -14.67
CA SER A 104 -5.33 -12.18 -14.19
C SER A 104 -4.32 -12.10 -15.34
N GLU A 105 -4.33 -13.08 -16.23
CA GLU A 105 -3.50 -13.13 -17.45
C GLU A 105 -3.71 -11.87 -18.30
N HIS A 106 -4.97 -11.49 -18.55
CA HIS A 106 -5.32 -10.29 -19.31
C HIS A 106 -4.83 -8.99 -18.65
N LEU A 107 -4.93 -8.91 -17.32
CA LEU A 107 -4.49 -7.74 -16.56
C LEU A 107 -2.97 -7.73 -16.28
N GLY A 108 -2.22 -8.73 -16.77
CA GLY A 108 -0.76 -8.82 -16.62
C GLY A 108 -0.29 -9.39 -15.28
N TYR A 109 -1.18 -9.99 -14.49
CA TYR A 109 -0.83 -10.68 -13.26
C TYR A 109 -0.42 -12.14 -13.55
N ARG A 110 0.57 -12.63 -12.80
CA ARG A 110 1.09 -14.01 -12.95
C ARG A 110 0.38 -15.03 -12.04
N ASP A 111 -0.46 -14.55 -11.13
CA ASP A 111 -1.13 -15.31 -10.08
C ASP A 111 -2.63 -14.98 -10.04
N LEU A 112 -3.34 -15.46 -9.01
CA LEU A 112 -4.77 -15.19 -8.82
C LEU A 112 -5.03 -13.90 -8.02
N TYR A 113 -4.19 -12.88 -8.18
CA TYR A 113 -4.26 -11.62 -7.42
C TYR A 113 -5.66 -11.00 -7.39
N PRO A 114 -6.38 -10.85 -8.51
CA PRO A 114 -7.76 -10.34 -8.51
C PRO A 114 -8.73 -11.19 -7.69
N ALA A 115 -8.57 -12.51 -7.73
CA ALA A 115 -9.45 -13.43 -7.00
C ALA A 115 -9.27 -13.28 -5.49
N THR A 116 -8.01 -13.28 -5.03
CA THR A 116 -7.67 -13.23 -3.60
C THR A 116 -8.17 -11.94 -2.98
N HIS A 117 -7.88 -10.80 -3.60
CA HIS A 117 -8.25 -9.48 -3.06
C HIS A 117 -9.75 -9.24 -3.14
N THR A 118 -10.37 -9.49 -4.31
CA THR A 118 -11.83 -9.29 -4.46
C THR A 118 -12.61 -10.17 -3.48
N SER A 119 -12.18 -11.44 -3.26
CA SER A 119 -12.89 -12.34 -2.35
C SER A 119 -12.77 -11.92 -0.88
N SER A 120 -11.56 -11.55 -0.45
CA SER A 120 -11.31 -11.13 0.94
C SER A 120 -12.04 -9.83 1.30
N HIS A 121 -12.01 -8.85 0.41
CA HIS A 121 -12.74 -7.59 0.61
C HIS A 121 -14.26 -7.77 0.48
N LEU A 122 -14.73 -8.67 -0.40
CA LEU A 122 -16.15 -9.01 -0.47
C LEU A 122 -16.64 -9.66 0.83
N GLU A 123 -15.90 -10.61 1.39
CA GLU A 123 -16.26 -11.23 2.67
C GLU A 123 -16.31 -10.21 3.81
N SER A 124 -15.33 -9.30 3.84
CA SER A 124 -15.30 -8.18 4.79
C SER A 124 -16.51 -7.26 4.64
N ALA A 125 -16.91 -6.93 3.40
CA ALA A 125 -18.06 -6.08 3.12
C ALA A 125 -19.38 -6.77 3.49
N ILE A 126 -19.52 -8.07 3.21
CA ILE A 126 -20.72 -8.86 3.58
C ILE A 126 -20.90 -8.93 5.09
N THR A 127 -19.80 -9.15 5.82
CA THR A 127 -19.82 -9.32 7.27
C THR A 127 -19.84 -7.99 8.03
N GLY A 128 -19.58 -6.88 7.35
CA GLY A 128 -19.35 -5.59 8.00
C GLY A 128 -18.15 -5.64 8.94
N SER A 129 -17.08 -6.35 8.56
CA SER A 129 -15.91 -6.58 9.42
C SER A 129 -15.23 -5.28 9.88
N TYR A 130 -15.33 -4.21 9.08
CA TYR A 130 -14.88 -2.86 9.41
C TYR A 130 -15.64 -1.82 8.56
N SER A 131 -15.57 -0.54 8.95
CA SER A 131 -16.45 0.52 8.40
C SER A 131 -16.22 0.88 6.93
N ASN A 132 -15.08 0.49 6.35
CA ASN A 132 -14.70 0.86 4.98
C ASN A 132 -14.65 -0.35 4.03
N ALA A 133 -15.12 -1.53 4.46
CA ALA A 133 -14.94 -2.75 3.69
C ALA A 133 -15.57 -2.70 2.28
N ALA A 134 -16.71 -2.01 2.14
CA ALA A 134 -17.35 -1.79 0.84
C ALA A 134 -16.56 -0.82 -0.06
N THR A 135 -15.91 0.18 0.53
CA THR A 135 -15.03 1.12 -0.18
C THR A 135 -13.78 0.44 -0.69
N ASP A 136 -13.13 -0.38 0.14
CA ASP A 136 -11.93 -1.12 -0.26
C ASP A 136 -12.30 -2.10 -1.38
N LEU A 137 -13.43 -2.80 -1.24
CA LEU A 137 -13.97 -3.65 -2.33
C LEU A 137 -14.19 -2.84 -3.62
N ALA A 138 -14.72 -1.62 -3.52
CA ALA A 138 -14.97 -0.76 -4.67
C ALA A 138 -13.67 -0.40 -5.41
N GLU A 139 -12.58 -0.12 -4.69
CA GLU A 139 -11.27 0.17 -5.28
C GLU A 139 -10.76 -1.00 -6.13
N TYR A 140 -10.80 -2.23 -5.60
CA TYR A 140 -10.40 -3.42 -6.35
C TYR A 140 -11.33 -3.68 -7.54
N VAL A 141 -12.63 -3.45 -7.41
CA VAL A 141 -13.57 -3.59 -8.54
C VAL A 141 -13.22 -2.62 -9.66
N LEU A 142 -12.93 -1.36 -9.34
CA LEU A 142 -12.53 -0.36 -10.34
C LEU A 142 -11.18 -0.69 -10.99
N MET A 143 -10.27 -1.35 -10.27
CA MET A 143 -8.98 -1.78 -10.80
C MET A 143 -9.09 -2.95 -11.79
N PHE A 144 -10.04 -3.87 -11.58
CA PHE A 144 -10.13 -5.11 -12.35
C PHE A 144 -11.21 -5.12 -13.43
N PHE A 145 -12.22 -4.27 -13.30
CA PHE A 145 -13.37 -4.26 -14.20
C PHE A 145 -13.46 -2.92 -14.93
N ASP A 146 -13.34 -2.98 -16.25
CA ASP A 146 -13.54 -1.85 -17.15
C ASP A 146 -14.63 -2.22 -18.18
N PRO A 147 -15.78 -1.50 -18.21
CA PRO A 147 -16.87 -1.80 -19.13
C PRO A 147 -16.53 -1.55 -20.60
N ASP A 148 -15.48 -0.77 -20.88
CA ASP A 148 -15.00 -0.43 -22.23
C ASP A 148 -13.85 -1.34 -22.69
N ASN A 149 -13.28 -2.13 -21.78
CA ASN A 149 -12.27 -3.14 -22.10
C ASN A 149 -12.93 -4.39 -22.71
N GLU A 150 -12.89 -4.52 -24.04
CA GLU A 150 -13.52 -5.63 -24.78
C GLU A 150 -13.07 -7.02 -24.33
N GLU A 151 -11.82 -7.16 -23.91
CA GLU A 151 -11.27 -8.44 -23.46
C GLU A 151 -11.78 -8.80 -22.06
N THR A 152 -11.90 -7.82 -21.16
CA THR A 152 -12.57 -8.00 -19.86
C THR A 152 -14.03 -8.44 -20.04
N ILE A 153 -14.74 -7.81 -20.98
CA ILE A 153 -16.12 -8.19 -21.31
C ILE A 153 -16.21 -9.59 -21.91
N ARG A 154 -15.25 -9.99 -22.76
CA ARG A 154 -15.17 -11.34 -23.30
C ARG A 154 -14.98 -12.36 -22.18
N ILE A 155 -14.02 -12.13 -21.28
CA ILE A 155 -13.71 -13.02 -20.16
C ILE A 155 -14.93 -13.16 -19.23
N LEU A 156 -15.61 -12.05 -18.90
CA LEU A 156 -16.85 -12.07 -18.14
C LEU A 156 -17.93 -12.90 -18.85
N ALA A 157 -18.15 -12.71 -20.15
CA ALA A 157 -19.20 -13.42 -20.88
C ALA A 157 -18.93 -14.94 -20.98
N GLU A 158 -17.67 -15.33 -21.15
CA GLU A 158 -17.29 -16.73 -21.40
C GLU A 158 -17.10 -17.53 -20.11
N TYR A 159 -16.53 -16.94 -19.06
CA TYR A 159 -16.04 -17.71 -17.90
C TYR A 159 -16.78 -17.40 -16.57
N SER A 160 -17.47 -16.27 -16.43
CA SER A 160 -18.09 -15.91 -15.13
C SER A 160 -19.46 -16.57 -14.86
N GLY A 161 -20.17 -16.98 -15.92
CA GLY A 161 -21.56 -17.44 -15.83
C GLY A 161 -22.59 -16.33 -15.56
N ILE A 162 -22.25 -15.05 -15.79
CA ILE A 162 -23.16 -13.89 -15.74
C ILE A 162 -24.16 -13.88 -16.92
N GLY A 163 -23.92 -14.68 -17.95
CA GLY A 163 -24.84 -14.95 -19.04
C GLY A 163 -24.10 -15.12 -20.37
N PRO A 164 -24.68 -15.84 -21.34
CA PRO A 164 -23.97 -16.24 -22.56
C PRO A 164 -23.74 -15.09 -23.56
N LYS A 165 -24.22 -13.88 -23.27
CA LYS A 165 -24.20 -12.75 -24.20
C LYS A 165 -23.29 -11.64 -23.67
N ARG A 166 -22.37 -11.17 -24.52
CA ARG A 166 -21.48 -10.02 -24.24
C ARG A 166 -22.23 -8.77 -23.75
N GLN A 167 -23.44 -8.51 -24.26
CA GLN A 167 -24.27 -7.39 -23.79
C GLN A 167 -24.65 -7.50 -22.30
N VAL A 168 -24.90 -8.72 -21.81
CA VAL A 168 -25.23 -8.94 -20.39
C VAL A 168 -23.99 -8.73 -19.53
N ALA A 169 -22.84 -9.27 -19.96
CA ALA A 169 -21.55 -9.05 -19.29
C ALA A 169 -21.16 -7.56 -19.24
N ARG A 170 -21.33 -6.82 -20.34
CA ARG A 170 -21.06 -5.37 -20.39
C ARG A 170 -21.98 -4.57 -19.48
N ARG A 171 -23.27 -4.90 -19.48
CA ARG A 171 -24.23 -4.27 -18.57
C ARG A 171 -23.85 -4.54 -17.12
N TRP A 172 -23.57 -5.80 -16.77
CA TRP A 172 -23.10 -6.15 -15.42
C TRP A 172 -21.83 -5.38 -15.05
N CYS A 173 -20.86 -5.30 -15.96
CA CYS A 173 -19.60 -4.59 -15.74
C CYS A 173 -19.85 -3.09 -15.47
N ARG A 174 -20.76 -2.47 -16.23
CA ARG A 174 -21.15 -1.08 -15.98
C ARG A 174 -21.87 -0.90 -14.65
N ASP A 175 -22.84 -1.76 -14.34
CA ASP A 175 -23.63 -1.65 -13.12
C ASP A 175 -22.74 -1.82 -11.87
N VAL A 176 -21.74 -2.72 -11.92
CA VAL A 176 -20.79 -2.93 -10.81
C VAL A 176 -19.77 -1.79 -10.68
N THR A 177 -19.26 -1.26 -11.80
CA THR A 177 -18.31 -0.13 -11.76
C THR A 177 -19.00 1.19 -11.43
N ASP A 178 -20.23 1.41 -11.84
CA ASP A 178 -21.03 2.58 -11.44
C ASP A 178 -21.24 2.57 -9.92
N ALA A 179 -21.65 1.43 -9.34
CA ALA A 179 -21.80 1.28 -7.90
C ALA A 179 -20.46 1.49 -7.15
N ALA A 180 -19.38 0.90 -7.67
CA ALA A 180 -18.05 1.08 -7.11
C ALA A 180 -17.59 2.55 -7.20
N TRP A 181 -17.87 3.25 -8.31
CA TRP A 181 -17.54 4.67 -8.45
C TRP A 181 -18.33 5.57 -7.51
N VAL A 182 -19.56 5.21 -7.14
CA VAL A 182 -20.34 5.98 -6.15
C VAL A 182 -19.69 5.85 -4.76
N LEU A 183 -19.34 4.63 -4.35
CA LEU A 183 -18.65 4.38 -3.07
C LEU A 183 -17.23 4.96 -3.05
N HIS A 184 -16.47 4.77 -4.13
CA HIS A 184 -15.13 5.29 -4.27
C HIS A 184 -15.14 6.81 -4.34
N ARG A 185 -16.08 7.45 -5.07
CA ARG A 185 -16.21 8.91 -5.02
C ARG A 185 -16.59 9.39 -3.63
N ALA A 186 -17.51 8.74 -2.93
CA ALA A 186 -17.85 9.12 -1.57
C ALA A 186 -16.67 8.94 -0.61
N ALA A 187 -15.85 7.91 -0.80
CA ALA A 187 -14.59 7.72 -0.09
C ALA A 187 -13.54 8.78 -0.48
N MET A 188 -13.50 9.20 -1.74
CA MET A 188 -12.58 10.21 -2.26
C MET A 188 -13.05 11.65 -1.98
N THR A 189 -14.33 11.87 -1.70
CA THR A 189 -14.89 13.14 -1.23
C THR A 189 -15.00 13.19 0.29
N SER A 190 -14.98 12.03 0.96
CA SER A 190 -14.71 11.90 2.40
C SER A 190 -13.21 11.76 2.71
N TYR A 191 -12.35 11.56 1.71
CA TYR A 191 -11.01 12.15 1.65
C TYR A 191 -11.29 13.64 1.71
N PRO A 192 -11.14 14.28 2.88
CA PRO A 192 -11.51 15.65 2.98
C PRO A 192 -10.67 16.41 1.96
N GLN A 193 -11.24 17.42 1.31
CA GLN A 193 -10.48 18.41 0.55
C GLN A 193 -9.19 18.82 1.30
N GLN A 194 -9.27 18.84 2.64
CA GLN A 194 -8.16 19.01 3.57
C GLN A 194 -7.02 17.99 3.40
N VAL A 195 -7.24 16.70 3.12
CA VAL A 195 -6.13 15.75 2.87
C VAL A 195 -5.43 16.02 1.55
N GLY A 196 -6.19 16.40 0.51
CA GLY A 196 -5.59 16.85 -0.75
C GLY A 196 -4.77 18.12 -0.54
N GLU A 197 -5.30 19.08 0.23
CA GLU A 197 -4.61 20.30 0.62
C GLU A 197 -3.37 20.02 1.48
N LEU A 198 -3.47 19.17 2.51
CA LEU A 198 -2.37 18.75 3.38
C LEU A 198 -1.31 17.95 2.62
N TYR A 199 -1.70 17.12 1.65
CA TYR A 199 -0.78 16.37 0.80
C TYR A 199 -0.01 17.30 -0.14
N ALA A 200 -0.70 18.23 -0.79
CA ALA A 200 -0.07 19.27 -1.60
C ALA A 200 0.87 20.12 -0.73
N GLU A 201 0.38 20.57 0.42
CA GLU A 201 1.14 21.36 1.39
C GLU A 201 2.38 20.61 1.89
N ALA A 202 2.27 19.32 2.25
CA ALA A 202 3.43 18.49 2.63
C ALA A 202 4.48 18.40 1.53
N GLY A 203 4.06 18.50 0.27
CA GLY A 203 4.94 18.53 -0.90
C GLY A 203 5.59 19.88 -1.19
N GLU A 204 5.11 20.98 -0.58
CA GLU A 204 5.47 22.35 -0.97
C GLU A 204 6.00 23.20 0.18
N THR A 205 5.47 23.02 1.39
CA THR A 205 5.76 23.84 2.56
C THR A 205 7.21 23.74 3.00
N THR A 206 7.83 24.89 3.28
CA THR A 206 9.22 25.00 3.74
C THR A 206 9.33 25.39 5.21
N ASP A 207 8.19 25.59 5.88
CA ASP A 207 8.12 25.93 7.31
C ASP A 207 8.41 24.67 8.15
N PRO A 208 9.50 24.62 8.93
CA PRO A 208 9.88 23.45 9.71
C PRO A 208 8.83 23.02 10.74
N ASP A 209 8.11 23.98 11.35
CA ASP A 209 7.10 23.65 12.36
C ASP A 209 5.86 23.05 11.70
N ARG A 210 5.48 23.56 10.53
CA ARG A 210 4.39 23.01 9.73
C ARG A 210 4.73 21.62 9.17
N ILE A 211 5.97 21.40 8.72
CA ILE A 211 6.43 20.08 8.30
C ILE A 211 6.30 19.08 9.45
N ARG A 212 6.69 19.47 10.67
CA ARG A 212 6.56 18.62 11.86
C ARG A 212 5.10 18.29 12.17
N GLU A 213 4.19 19.24 12.04
CA GLU A 213 2.75 19.00 12.19
C GLU A 213 2.23 18.00 11.15
N LEU A 214 2.63 18.16 9.88
CA LEU A 214 2.24 17.25 8.79
C LEU A 214 2.82 15.84 8.96
N CYS A 215 3.99 15.71 9.60
CA CYS A 215 4.54 14.43 10.02
C CYS A 215 3.69 13.74 11.10
N GLY A 216 2.89 14.49 11.88
CA GLY A 216 1.91 13.94 12.83
C GLY A 216 0.56 13.62 12.20
N SER A 217 0.39 13.79 10.88
CA SER A 217 -0.89 13.52 10.21
C SER A 217 -1.30 12.06 10.37
N VAL A 218 -2.58 11.78 10.62
CA VAL A 218 -3.10 10.40 10.60
C VAL A 218 -3.01 9.76 9.21
N TYR A 219 -2.90 10.55 8.15
CA TYR A 219 -2.84 10.05 6.78
C TYR A 219 -1.39 9.70 6.40
N ALA A 220 -1.11 8.40 6.25
CA ALA A 220 0.21 7.90 5.87
C ALA A 220 0.77 8.57 4.60
N ILE A 221 -0.08 8.88 3.62
CA ILE A 221 0.30 9.54 2.38
C ILE A 221 0.81 10.99 2.59
N VAL A 222 0.24 11.71 3.56
CA VAL A 222 0.70 13.06 3.95
C VAL A 222 2.04 12.94 4.67
N ARG A 223 2.15 12.02 5.63
CA ARG A 223 3.40 11.76 6.37
C ARG A 223 4.54 11.36 5.43
N ALA A 224 4.30 10.44 4.51
CA ALA A 224 5.29 9.97 3.54
C ALA A 224 5.80 11.10 2.63
N ARG A 225 4.99 12.15 2.42
CA ARG A 225 5.39 13.36 1.69
C ARG A 225 6.15 14.35 2.56
N ALA A 226 5.78 14.48 3.83
CA ALA A 226 6.35 15.43 4.78
C ALA A 226 7.72 14.98 5.32
N TYR A 227 7.87 13.72 5.74
CA TYR A 227 9.09 13.22 6.39
C TYR A 227 10.38 13.42 5.59
N PRO A 228 10.44 13.21 4.27
CA PRO A 228 11.62 13.52 3.46
C PRO A 228 12.18 14.94 3.64
N ARG A 229 11.31 15.88 4.03
CA ARG A 229 11.64 17.30 4.24
C ARG A 229 11.82 17.66 5.72
N ALA A 230 11.50 16.74 6.63
CA ALA A 230 11.65 16.92 8.06
C ALA A 230 13.13 16.84 8.47
N SER A 231 13.43 17.19 9.72
CA SER A 231 14.80 17.09 10.23
C SER A 231 15.29 15.64 10.22
N ALA A 232 16.61 15.43 10.15
CA ALA A 232 17.19 14.09 10.23
C ALA A 232 16.72 13.33 11.48
N ALA A 233 16.62 14.03 12.62
CA ALA A 233 16.10 13.46 13.86
C ALA A 233 14.65 12.97 13.74
N ASP A 234 13.77 13.75 13.10
CA ASP A 234 12.37 13.37 12.88
C ASP A 234 12.26 12.17 11.92
N GLN A 235 13.06 12.15 10.86
CA GLN A 235 13.13 11.02 9.91
C GLN A 235 13.60 9.74 10.60
N VAL A 236 14.64 9.83 11.42
CA VAL A 236 15.17 8.71 12.20
C VAL A 236 14.13 8.20 13.20
N ASN A 237 13.42 9.09 13.87
CA ASN A 237 12.33 8.71 14.77
C ASN A 237 11.22 7.98 14.00
N ALA A 238 10.84 8.49 12.83
CA ALA A 238 9.83 7.86 11.97
C ALA A 238 10.21 6.43 11.55
N LEU A 239 11.48 6.19 11.17
CA LEU A 239 11.96 4.85 10.84
C LEU A 239 11.79 3.85 12.01
N VAL A 240 11.83 4.34 13.25
CA VAL A 240 11.72 3.50 14.46
C VAL A 240 10.27 3.33 14.89
N SER A 241 9.46 4.38 14.81
CA SER A 241 8.16 4.44 15.49
C SER A 241 6.97 4.76 14.60
N ASP A 242 7.14 5.04 13.29
CA ASP A 242 5.99 5.35 12.44
C ASP A 242 5.13 4.10 12.24
N PRO A 243 3.82 4.19 12.49
CA PRO A 243 2.91 3.05 12.36
C PRO A 243 2.63 2.62 10.91
N SER A 244 2.94 3.44 9.90
CA SER A 244 2.69 3.17 8.48
C SER A 244 4.00 2.98 7.71
N THR A 245 4.67 1.88 8.04
CA THR A 245 6.11 1.70 7.84
C THR A 245 6.60 1.50 6.41
N GLU A 246 5.79 1.10 5.43
CA GLU A 246 6.34 0.80 4.09
C GLU A 246 6.55 2.06 3.24
N GLU A 247 5.46 2.79 2.90
CA GLU A 247 5.55 3.98 2.05
C GLU A 247 6.35 5.10 2.72
N VAL A 248 6.17 5.30 4.04
CA VAL A 248 6.93 6.31 4.79
C VAL A 248 8.43 5.98 4.76
N HIS A 249 8.83 4.74 5.05
CA HIS A 249 10.24 4.38 5.08
C HIS A 249 10.86 4.39 3.68
N TYR A 250 10.11 3.99 2.65
CA TYR A 250 10.53 4.13 1.26
C TYR A 250 10.87 5.60 0.92
N ARG A 251 9.97 6.54 1.25
CA ARG A 251 10.17 7.96 0.96
C ARG A 251 11.32 8.56 1.74
N ILE A 252 11.45 8.21 3.02
CA ILE A 252 12.60 8.61 3.86
C ILE A 252 13.89 8.09 3.22
N GLY A 253 13.98 6.79 2.94
CA GLY A 253 15.18 6.19 2.34
C GLY A 253 15.59 6.86 1.03
N LYS A 254 14.61 7.18 0.18
CA LYS A 254 14.84 7.80 -1.14
C LYS A 254 15.38 9.23 -1.10
N ALA A 255 15.07 9.98 -0.04
CA ALA A 255 15.48 11.37 0.12
C ALA A 255 16.49 11.59 1.27
N ALA A 256 16.89 10.51 1.93
CA ALA A 256 17.75 10.54 3.11
C ALA A 256 19.11 11.17 2.79
N GLY A 257 19.52 12.14 3.61
CA GLY A 257 20.92 12.53 3.71
C GLY A 257 21.74 11.47 4.46
N LEU A 258 23.08 11.55 4.39
CA LEU A 258 24.01 10.53 4.89
C LEU A 258 23.66 10.00 6.29
N GLU A 259 23.41 10.88 7.27
CA GLU A 259 23.05 10.48 8.65
C GLU A 259 21.82 9.56 8.70
N VAL A 260 20.78 9.88 7.91
CA VAL A 260 19.56 9.08 7.84
C VAL A 260 19.80 7.79 7.07
N GLN A 261 20.63 7.82 6.02
CA GLN A 261 20.99 6.63 5.23
C GLN A 261 21.65 5.54 6.11
N GLU A 262 22.58 5.92 7.00
CA GLU A 262 23.26 5.00 7.92
C GLU A 262 22.31 4.27 8.87
N ILE A 263 21.18 4.90 9.17
CA ILE A 263 20.15 4.35 10.06
C ILE A 263 19.14 3.55 9.23
N ALA A 264 18.69 4.08 8.10
CA ALA A 264 17.73 3.47 7.18
C ALA A 264 18.16 2.07 6.71
N VAL A 265 19.46 1.80 6.56
CA VAL A 265 19.98 0.47 6.19
C VAL A 265 19.55 -0.64 7.17
N LYS A 266 19.20 -0.30 8.42
CA LYS A 266 18.75 -1.26 9.44
C LYS A 266 17.27 -1.61 9.30
N PHE A 267 16.50 -0.87 8.49
CA PHE A 267 15.06 -1.02 8.34
C PHE A 267 14.72 -1.55 6.96
N ARG A 268 14.26 -2.80 6.91
CA ARG A 268 13.92 -3.51 5.66
C ARG A 268 12.97 -2.76 4.75
N THR A 269 11.95 -2.12 5.33
CA THR A 269 10.97 -1.34 4.59
C THR A 269 11.55 -0.06 3.97
N ALA A 270 12.72 0.41 4.44
CA ALA A 270 13.43 1.53 3.83
C ALA A 270 14.33 1.12 2.67
N TRP A 271 14.70 -0.16 2.56
CA TRP A 271 15.71 -0.63 1.60
C TRP A 271 15.40 -0.27 0.14
N PRO A 272 14.18 -0.47 -0.39
CA PRO A 272 13.89 -0.10 -1.78
C PRO A 272 14.00 1.41 -2.00
N GLY A 273 13.67 2.20 -0.99
CA GLY A 273 13.81 3.66 -1.03
C GLY A 273 15.28 4.07 -1.04
N LEU A 274 16.06 3.49 -0.13
CA LEU A 274 17.49 3.76 0.00
C LEU A 274 18.26 3.38 -1.27
N ALA A 275 17.95 2.22 -1.87
CA ALA A 275 18.51 1.81 -3.16
C ALA A 275 18.19 2.82 -4.29
N ALA A 276 16.99 3.41 -4.27
CA ALA A 276 16.53 4.41 -5.24
C ALA A 276 17.00 5.85 -4.95
N ASN A 277 17.79 6.07 -3.90
CA ASN A 277 18.25 7.40 -3.50
C ASN A 277 19.37 7.88 -4.44
N PRO A 278 19.20 8.96 -5.22
CA PRO A 278 20.23 9.41 -6.16
C PRO A 278 21.55 9.77 -5.49
N ASP A 279 21.52 10.15 -4.21
CA ASP A 279 22.68 10.55 -3.41
C ASP A 279 23.11 9.44 -2.41
N LEU A 280 22.84 8.17 -2.74
CA LEU A 280 23.24 7.03 -1.92
C LEU A 280 24.76 6.96 -1.77
N ASP A 281 25.24 7.06 -0.53
CA ASP A 281 26.65 6.94 -0.23
C ASP A 281 27.17 5.52 -0.53
N HIS A 282 28.38 5.42 -1.08
CA HIS A 282 28.94 4.15 -1.54
C HIS A 282 29.18 3.14 -0.39
N ASP A 283 29.59 3.60 0.79
CA ASP A 283 29.79 2.74 1.95
C ASP A 283 28.43 2.29 2.52
N VAL A 284 27.41 3.14 2.45
CA VAL A 284 26.03 2.74 2.75
C VAL A 284 25.52 1.73 1.72
N ALA A 285 25.77 1.93 0.42
CA ALA A 285 25.36 1.01 -0.63
C ALA A 285 25.97 -0.39 -0.42
N ALA A 286 27.25 -0.46 -0.03
CA ALA A 286 27.91 -1.71 0.31
C ALA A 286 27.25 -2.41 1.51
N ARG A 287 26.96 -1.68 2.58
CA ARG A 287 26.25 -2.23 3.76
C ARG A 287 24.81 -2.65 3.43
N LEU A 288 24.13 -1.90 2.57
CA LEU A 288 22.78 -2.23 2.11
C LEU A 288 22.79 -3.52 1.30
N LEU A 289 23.74 -3.67 0.38
CA LEU A 289 23.92 -4.89 -0.38
C LEU A 289 24.12 -6.10 0.54
N ASP A 290 25.01 -6.00 1.53
CA ASP A 290 25.22 -7.06 2.52
C ASP A 290 23.92 -7.45 3.22
N ALA A 291 23.19 -6.45 3.72
CA ALA A 291 21.93 -6.66 4.43
C ALA A 291 20.84 -7.29 3.54
N VAL A 292 20.79 -6.91 2.26
CA VAL A 292 19.86 -7.43 1.27
C VAL A 292 20.17 -8.89 0.94
N LEU A 293 21.43 -9.21 0.66
CA LEU A 293 21.88 -10.56 0.31
C LEU A 293 21.62 -11.56 1.43
N ASP A 294 21.88 -11.16 2.69
CA ASP A 294 21.63 -11.97 3.88
C ASP A 294 20.15 -12.35 4.10
N ARG A 295 19.22 -11.77 3.33
CA ARG A 295 17.76 -11.90 3.51
C ARG A 295 16.99 -12.28 2.26
N LEU A 296 17.67 -12.70 1.19
CA LEU A 296 17.01 -13.14 -0.05
C LEU A 296 16.20 -14.44 0.12
N ASP A 297 16.44 -15.21 1.18
CA ASP A 297 15.78 -16.47 1.53
C ASP A 297 14.69 -16.33 2.61
N ASP A 298 14.46 -15.12 3.13
CA ASP A 298 13.47 -14.84 4.18
C ASP A 298 12.04 -14.67 3.58
N PRO A 299 10.96 -14.97 4.32
CA PRO A 299 9.58 -14.59 3.96
C PRO A 299 9.38 -13.15 3.44
N GLN A 300 10.24 -12.20 3.81
CA GLN A 300 10.23 -10.82 3.31
C GLN A 300 11.21 -10.55 2.14
N ALA A 301 11.63 -11.58 1.41
CA ALA A 301 12.55 -11.48 0.27
C ALA A 301 12.08 -10.50 -0.82
N THR A 302 10.79 -10.15 -0.89
CA THR A 302 10.28 -9.16 -1.86
C THR A 302 10.93 -7.78 -1.69
N LEU A 303 11.11 -7.29 -0.46
CA LEU A 303 11.73 -5.97 -0.23
C LEU A 303 13.23 -6.02 -0.55
N ALA A 304 13.90 -7.10 -0.16
CA ALA A 304 15.30 -7.36 -0.48
C ALA A 304 15.52 -7.42 -2.00
N GLY A 305 14.70 -8.20 -2.71
CA GLY A 305 14.75 -8.34 -4.17
C GLY A 305 14.48 -7.03 -4.90
N ARG A 306 13.53 -6.20 -4.44
CA ARG A 306 13.31 -4.85 -5.00
C ARG A 306 14.53 -3.96 -4.82
N ALA A 307 15.10 -3.92 -3.61
CA ALA A 307 16.30 -3.14 -3.34
C ALA A 307 17.50 -3.61 -4.18
N LEU A 308 17.68 -4.93 -4.31
CA LEU A 308 18.73 -5.54 -5.13
C LEU A 308 18.60 -5.14 -6.61
N LEU A 309 17.39 -5.25 -7.17
CA LEU A 309 17.11 -4.84 -8.54
C LEU A 309 17.40 -3.35 -8.74
N THR A 310 16.99 -2.50 -7.81
CA THR A 310 17.26 -1.06 -7.92
C THR A 310 18.76 -0.74 -7.79
N LEU A 311 19.51 -1.41 -6.91
CA LEU A 311 20.98 -1.25 -6.84
C LEU A 311 21.66 -1.74 -8.12
N ALA A 312 21.17 -2.83 -8.70
CA ALA A 312 21.67 -3.41 -9.94
C ALA A 312 21.58 -2.46 -11.14
N GLU A 313 20.55 -1.61 -11.18
CA GLU A 313 20.28 -0.67 -12.28
C GLU A 313 21.07 0.65 -12.16
N ARG A 314 21.96 0.78 -11.17
CA ARG A 314 22.68 2.03 -10.89
C ARG A 314 24.05 2.09 -11.55
N PRO A 315 24.24 2.92 -12.59
CA PRO A 315 25.53 3.07 -13.25
C PRO A 315 26.54 3.88 -12.41
N ASP A 316 26.07 4.60 -11.39
CA ASP A 316 26.90 5.45 -10.53
C ASP A 316 27.57 4.67 -9.39
N LEU A 317 27.20 3.41 -9.16
CA LEU A 317 27.82 2.60 -8.12
C LEU A 317 29.24 2.16 -8.50
N PRO A 318 30.15 2.00 -7.53
CA PRO A 318 31.50 1.52 -7.80
C PRO A 318 31.48 0.17 -8.52
N ARG A 319 32.25 0.04 -9.60
CA ARG A 319 32.41 -1.20 -10.36
C ARG A 319 32.69 -2.44 -9.49
N PRO A 320 33.54 -2.39 -8.44
CA PRO A 320 33.73 -3.55 -7.54
C PRO A 320 32.46 -3.98 -6.81
N LEU A 321 31.56 -3.03 -6.52
CA LEU A 321 30.28 -3.33 -5.89
C LEU A 321 29.36 -4.01 -6.90
N LEU A 322 29.19 -3.46 -8.11
CA LEU A 322 28.39 -4.08 -9.17
C LEU A 322 28.87 -5.50 -9.50
N GLN A 323 30.19 -5.71 -9.60
CA GLN A 323 30.78 -7.03 -9.81
C GLN A 323 30.42 -7.99 -8.67
N ARG A 324 30.50 -7.52 -7.42
CA ARG A 324 30.12 -8.32 -6.26
C ARG A 324 28.65 -8.70 -6.26
N ILE A 325 27.75 -7.81 -6.71
CA ILE A 325 26.34 -8.16 -6.90
C ILE A 325 26.22 -9.28 -7.95
N SER A 326 26.88 -9.14 -9.10
CA SER A 326 26.89 -10.16 -10.16
C SER A 326 27.38 -11.52 -9.64
N ASP A 327 28.57 -11.53 -9.01
CA ASP A 327 29.22 -12.74 -8.53
C ASP A 327 28.36 -13.46 -7.48
N THR A 328 27.73 -12.70 -6.58
CA THR A 328 26.89 -13.28 -5.53
C THR A 328 25.69 -13.99 -6.13
N ILE A 329 25.03 -13.38 -7.12
CA ILE A 329 23.84 -13.98 -7.71
C ILE A 329 24.21 -15.16 -8.63
N ASP A 330 25.35 -15.10 -9.33
CA ASP A 330 25.83 -16.21 -10.16
C ASP A 330 26.22 -17.44 -9.30
N VAL A 331 26.85 -17.26 -8.14
CA VAL A 331 27.23 -18.36 -7.23
C VAL A 331 26.00 -19.01 -6.56
N ASP A 332 25.00 -18.22 -6.17
CA ASP A 332 23.81 -18.73 -5.49
C ASP A 332 22.84 -19.43 -6.45
N ARG A 333 22.84 -19.11 -7.76
CA ARG A 333 21.93 -19.76 -8.71
C ARG A 333 22.15 -21.27 -8.83
N ASP A 334 23.41 -21.70 -8.80
CA ASP A 334 23.77 -23.13 -8.86
C ASP A 334 23.55 -23.85 -7.51
N GLN A 335 23.48 -23.10 -6.40
CA GLN A 335 23.42 -23.65 -5.04
C GLN A 335 22.04 -23.52 -4.37
N ARG A 336 21.21 -22.59 -4.81
CA ARG A 336 19.92 -22.22 -4.19
C ARG A 336 18.81 -22.10 -5.25
N PRO A 337 18.33 -23.21 -5.82
CA PRO A 337 17.25 -23.20 -6.81
C PRO A 337 15.92 -22.68 -6.25
N GLU A 338 15.75 -22.56 -4.93
CA GLU A 338 14.60 -21.89 -4.31
C GLU A 338 14.57 -20.36 -4.50
N ILE A 339 15.68 -19.73 -4.90
CA ILE A 339 15.81 -18.28 -5.13
C ILE A 339 15.35 -17.89 -6.56
N ASP A 340 14.79 -18.81 -7.35
CA ASP A 340 14.26 -18.59 -8.71
C ASP A 340 12.99 -17.68 -8.77
N GLY A 341 12.80 -16.82 -7.77
CA GLY A 341 11.85 -15.72 -7.81
C GLY A 341 12.21 -14.74 -8.92
N GLY A 342 11.20 -14.30 -9.68
CA GLY A 342 11.40 -13.47 -10.88
C GLY A 342 12.18 -12.16 -10.68
N TRP A 343 12.30 -11.66 -9.44
CA TRP A 343 13.06 -10.46 -9.11
C TRP A 343 14.58 -10.67 -9.14
N VAL A 344 15.08 -11.85 -8.75
CA VAL A 344 16.53 -12.14 -8.74
C VAL A 344 17.05 -12.28 -10.16
N VAL A 345 16.27 -12.94 -11.03
CA VAL A 345 16.56 -13.03 -12.47
C VAL A 345 16.53 -11.64 -13.13
N ALA A 346 15.57 -10.80 -12.77
CA ALA A 346 15.52 -9.42 -13.26
C ALA A 346 16.75 -8.61 -12.81
N ALA A 347 17.15 -8.73 -11.53
CA ALA A 347 18.34 -8.06 -11.01
C ALA A 347 19.62 -8.51 -11.73
N LEU A 348 19.77 -9.81 -12.01
CA LEU A 348 20.89 -10.33 -12.81
C LEU A 348 20.98 -9.70 -14.20
N LEU A 349 19.84 -9.64 -14.90
CA LEU A 349 19.78 -9.08 -16.25
C LEU A 349 20.12 -7.58 -16.23
N ALA A 350 19.67 -6.85 -15.21
CA ALA A 350 20.01 -5.46 -15.02
C ALA A 350 21.52 -5.28 -14.79
N ILE A 351 22.14 -6.02 -13.86
CA ILE A 351 23.58 -5.89 -13.56
C ILE A 351 24.43 -6.19 -14.79
N ARG A 352 24.11 -7.26 -15.52
CA ARG A 352 24.88 -7.63 -16.72
C ARG A 352 24.80 -6.55 -17.78
N THR A 353 23.61 -5.97 -17.98
CA THR A 353 23.45 -4.82 -18.87
C THR A 353 24.29 -3.63 -18.40
N THR A 354 24.22 -3.27 -17.11
CA THR A 354 24.97 -2.13 -16.56
C THR A 354 26.48 -2.34 -16.60
N LEU A 355 26.99 -3.55 -16.36
CA LEU A 355 28.41 -3.85 -16.47
C LEU A 355 28.90 -3.81 -17.94
N ASP A 356 28.09 -4.34 -18.87
CA ASP A 356 28.39 -4.28 -20.31
C ASP A 356 28.41 -2.83 -20.81
N ASP A 357 27.46 -1.99 -20.37
CA ASP A 357 27.43 -0.56 -20.69
C ASP A 357 28.69 0.17 -20.19
N LEU A 358 29.17 -0.16 -18.98
CA LEU A 358 30.41 0.39 -18.42
C LEU A 358 31.65 -0.07 -19.19
N ASP A 359 31.70 -1.34 -19.61
CA ASP A 359 32.81 -1.87 -20.40
C ASP A 359 32.91 -1.21 -21.79
N ASN A 360 31.77 -0.98 -22.43
CA ASN A 360 31.73 -0.30 -23.73
C ASN A 360 32.07 1.21 -23.62
N ALA A 361 31.72 1.87 -22.51
CA ALA A 361 32.05 3.27 -22.28
C ALA A 361 33.57 3.49 -22.10
N ASP A 362 34.27 2.56 -21.44
CA ASP A 362 35.72 2.61 -21.26
C ASP A 362 36.48 2.45 -22.60
N GLU A 363 35.91 1.75 -23.58
CA GLU A 363 36.49 1.59 -24.92
C GLU A 363 36.38 2.87 -25.77
N GLU A 364 35.24 3.59 -25.70
CA GLU A 364 35.03 4.84 -26.46
C GLU A 364 35.94 6.00 -26.02
N ASP A 365 36.37 6.03 -24.75
CA ASP A 365 37.28 7.07 -24.23
C ASP A 365 38.76 6.83 -24.60
N THR A 366 39.10 5.68 -25.21
CA THR A 366 40.48 5.31 -25.58
C THR A 366 40.88 5.55 -27.04
N ASP A 367 39.94 5.96 -27.89
CA ASP A 367 40.14 6.37 -29.30
C ASP A 367 40.14 7.90 -29.49
#